data_AF-D6AEX8-F1
#
_entry.id   AF-D6AEX8-F1
#
_cell.length_a   1.000
_cell.length_b   1.000
_cell.length_c   1.000
_cell.angle_alpha   90.00
_cell.angle_beta   90.00
_cell.angle_gamma   90.00
#
_symmetry.space_group_name_H-M   'P 1'
#
loop_
_entity.id
_entity.type
_entity.pdbx_description
1 polymer ?
#
loop_
_entity_poly.entity_id
_entity_poly.type
_entity_poly.pdbx_seq_one_letter_code
_entity_poly.pdbx_strand_id
1 'polypeptide(L)'
;MGGRAGPGPARAPHRATPGQDRPAQRPQSGRGSVNDRHPPPLPARMRAMLQCTAFTELPEMGARVALMGLEDEPGEATEAPELDAFLLCELGEHEEGVEHAAQLPSVSASGGRDLWMFWTDGDGRRKFRFAELLPCPAVIHRLSVKDGDACVLFDRHPAAHSWDVTDPLADLMAERIREEVRRDRGDGGAEGVRGGRP
;
A
#
# COMPACT_ATOMS: atom_id res chain seq x y z
N MET A 1 -27.36 -37.17 49.11
CA MET A 1 -28.78 -37.39 49.47
C MET A 1 -29.62 -36.26 48.86
N GLY A 2 -30.69 -36.60 48.12
CA GLY A 2 -31.75 -35.71 47.59
C GLY A 2 -31.30 -34.78 46.45
N GLY A 3 -31.74 -34.91 45.19
CA GLY A 3 -33.13 -34.88 44.69
C GLY A 3 -33.45 -33.42 44.28
N ARG A 4 -33.95 -33.05 43.09
CA ARG A 4 -34.74 -33.72 42.05
C ARG A 4 -34.63 -33.01 40.68
N ALA A 5 -35.01 -33.73 39.62
CA ALA A 5 -35.50 -33.26 38.31
C ALA A 5 -36.59 -32.17 38.43
N GLY A 6 -36.93 -31.33 37.45
CA GLY A 6 -36.83 -31.44 35.99
C GLY A 6 -37.52 -30.22 35.31
N PRO A 7 -37.89 -30.32 34.01
CA PRO A 7 -37.76 -29.24 33.02
C PRO A 7 -39.06 -28.49 32.69
N GLY A 8 -38.93 -27.37 31.96
CA GLY A 8 -40.05 -26.70 31.29
C GLY A 8 -39.61 -25.83 30.10
N PRO A 9 -39.88 -26.22 28.85
CA PRO A 9 -39.73 -25.38 27.66
C PRO A 9 -41.10 -24.82 27.21
N ALA A 10 -41.12 -23.60 26.66
CA ALA A 10 -42.16 -23.00 25.81
C ALA A 10 -41.99 -21.47 25.88
N ARG A 11 -42.15 -20.64 24.85
CA ARG A 11 -42.74 -20.77 23.53
C ARG A 11 -42.34 -19.50 22.76
N ALA A 12 -41.89 -19.64 21.52
CA ALA A 12 -42.04 -18.57 20.54
C ALA A 12 -43.51 -18.54 20.07
N PRO A 13 -44.03 -17.36 19.68
CA PRO A 13 -45.04 -17.32 18.64
C PRO A 13 -44.47 -16.63 17.39
N HIS A 14 -44.30 -17.43 16.34
CA HIS A 14 -44.49 -16.97 14.98
C HIS A 14 -45.91 -16.42 14.84
N ARG A 15 -46.05 -15.22 14.27
CA ARG A 15 -47.29 -14.80 13.62
C ARG A 15 -46.93 -14.22 12.25
N ALA A 16 -47.32 -14.97 11.24
CA ALA A 16 -47.28 -14.59 9.84
C ALA A 16 -48.54 -13.82 9.44
N THR A 17 -48.49 -13.33 8.19
CA THR A 17 -49.58 -12.92 7.26
C THR A 17 -50.01 -11.44 7.29
N PRO A 18 -50.64 -10.93 6.21
CA PRO A 18 -50.30 -11.08 4.78
C PRO A 18 -50.49 -9.77 3.95
N GLY A 19 -49.85 -9.73 2.79
CA GLY A 19 -50.46 -9.28 1.52
C GLY A 19 -50.71 -7.79 1.25
N GLN A 20 -50.77 -7.50 -0.06
CA GLN A 20 -51.33 -6.31 -0.73
C GLN A 20 -50.37 -5.11 -0.82
N ASP A 21 -50.14 -4.46 -1.97
CA ASP A 21 -50.71 -4.60 -3.31
C ASP A 21 -49.72 -4.08 -4.35
N ARG A 22 -49.69 -4.78 -5.48
CA ARG A 22 -48.92 -4.44 -6.67
C ARG A 22 -49.90 -3.79 -7.66
N PRO A 23 -49.79 -2.51 -8.00
CA PRO A 23 -50.45 -2.02 -9.21
C PRO A 23 -49.54 -2.23 -10.42
N ALA A 24 -49.97 -3.10 -11.31
CA ALA A 24 -49.53 -3.11 -12.70
C ALA A 24 -50.01 -1.82 -13.38
N GLN A 25 -49.09 -1.05 -13.97
CA GLN A 25 -49.43 -0.03 -14.95
C GLN A 25 -48.66 -0.23 -16.26
N ARG A 26 -49.39 0.06 -17.33
CA ARG A 26 -49.24 -0.25 -18.76
C ARG A 26 -47.90 0.11 -19.42
N PRO A 27 -47.61 -0.51 -20.59
CA PRO A 27 -46.45 -0.19 -21.39
C PRO A 27 -46.62 1.20 -22.04
N GLN A 28 -45.66 2.09 -21.82
CA GLN A 28 -45.55 3.33 -22.58
C GLN A 28 -44.72 3.06 -23.83
N SER A 29 -45.41 3.12 -24.97
CA SER A 29 -44.89 3.19 -26.32
C SER A 29 -43.94 4.37 -26.50
N GLY A 30 -42.88 4.15 -27.26
CA GLY A 30 -41.71 5.01 -27.34
C GLY A 30 -41.92 6.44 -27.84
N ARG A 31 -41.00 7.29 -27.40
CA ARG A 31 -40.42 8.37 -28.20
C ARG A 31 -38.91 8.30 -27.99
N GLY A 32 -38.17 8.15 -29.08
CA GLY A 32 -36.72 8.07 -29.06
C GLY A 32 -36.12 9.32 -28.43
N SER A 33 -35.40 9.14 -27.33
CA SER A 33 -34.46 10.12 -26.83
C SER A 33 -33.10 9.78 -27.43
N VAL A 34 -32.77 10.47 -28.51
CA VAL A 34 -31.43 10.48 -29.10
C VAL A 34 -30.58 11.37 -28.20
N ASN A 35 -30.08 10.83 -27.08
CA ASN A 35 -28.86 11.26 -26.37
C ASN A 35 -28.75 10.61 -24.97
N ASP A 36 -28.57 9.28 -24.95
CA ASP A 36 -27.91 8.59 -23.82
C ASP A 36 -26.66 7.90 -24.35
N ARG A 37 -25.72 8.71 -24.87
CA ARG A 37 -24.34 8.25 -24.99
C ARG A 37 -23.70 8.52 -23.64
N HIS A 38 -23.84 7.57 -22.72
CA HIS A 38 -22.84 7.43 -21.67
C HIS A 38 -21.48 7.36 -22.36
N PRO A 39 -20.52 8.24 -22.03
CA PRO A 39 -19.16 8.04 -22.52
C PRO A 39 -18.71 6.63 -22.08
N PRO A 40 -18.01 5.87 -22.94
CA PRO A 40 -17.40 4.63 -22.50
C PRO A 40 -16.56 4.94 -21.26
N PRO A 41 -16.49 4.01 -20.26
CA PRO A 41 -15.54 4.18 -19.18
C PRO A 41 -14.18 4.43 -19.82
N LEU A 42 -13.52 5.51 -19.40
CA LEU A 42 -12.20 5.83 -19.91
C LEU A 42 -11.32 4.58 -19.77
N PRO A 43 -10.50 4.23 -20.78
CA PRO A 43 -9.49 3.18 -20.61
C PRO A 43 -8.67 3.52 -19.36
N ALA A 44 -8.10 2.53 -18.68
CA ALA A 44 -7.23 2.68 -17.51
C ALA A 44 -6.03 3.61 -17.84
N ARG A 45 -6.31 4.91 -17.88
CA ARG A 45 -5.40 6.02 -18.10
C ARG A 45 -4.74 6.22 -16.77
N MET A 46 -3.42 6.07 -16.72
CA MET A 46 -2.54 6.58 -15.67
C MET A 46 -3.24 6.59 -14.31
N ARG A 47 -3.24 5.45 -13.60
CA ARG A 47 -3.48 5.51 -12.14
C ARG A 47 -2.50 6.57 -11.64
N ALA A 48 -3.02 7.72 -11.21
CA ALA A 48 -2.20 8.72 -10.59
C ALA A 48 -1.60 8.02 -9.39
N MET A 49 -0.29 7.77 -9.43
CA MET A 49 0.45 7.19 -8.33
C MET A 49 0.42 8.20 -7.19
N LEU A 50 -0.60 8.10 -6.36
CA LEU A 50 -0.82 9.05 -5.28
C LEU A 50 -0.15 8.49 -4.04
N GLN A 51 0.92 9.13 -3.61
CA GLN A 51 1.43 8.90 -2.26
C GLN A 51 0.30 9.22 -1.27
N CYS A 52 0.01 8.30 -0.36
CA CYS A 52 -0.90 8.58 0.73
C CYS A 52 -0.29 9.66 1.62
N THR A 53 -1.03 10.74 1.85
CA THR A 53 -0.58 11.87 2.69
C THR A 53 -1.19 11.83 4.08
N ALA A 54 -1.73 10.69 4.50
CA ALA A 54 -2.26 10.52 5.85
C ALA A 54 -1.13 10.66 6.87
N PHE A 55 -1.39 11.38 7.94
CA PHE A 55 -0.43 11.59 9.02
C PHE A 55 -1.11 11.48 10.39
N THR A 56 -0.32 11.20 11.42
CA THR A 56 -0.77 11.14 12.80
C THR A 56 0.28 11.65 13.78
N GLU A 57 -0.18 12.24 14.87
CA GLU A 57 0.65 12.35 16.07
C GLU A 57 1.00 10.94 16.56
N LEU A 58 2.23 10.75 16.99
CA LEU A 58 2.69 9.53 17.62
C LEU A 58 2.16 9.47 19.07
N PRO A 59 1.42 8.42 19.47
CA PRO A 59 1.09 8.19 20.86
C PRO A 59 2.36 7.82 21.65
N GLU A 60 3.12 8.82 22.09
CA GLU A 60 4.48 8.67 22.62
C GLU A 60 4.57 7.60 23.71
N MET A 61 3.66 7.63 24.69
CA MET A 61 3.64 6.62 25.75
C MET A 61 3.38 5.20 25.22
N GLY A 62 2.51 5.06 24.21
CA GLY A 62 2.26 3.78 23.56
C GLY A 62 3.48 3.27 22.79
N ALA A 63 4.17 4.16 22.08
CA ALA A 63 5.39 3.85 21.34
C ALA A 63 6.53 3.43 22.28
N ARG A 64 6.73 4.15 23.39
CA ARG A 64 7.72 3.79 24.42
C ARG A 64 7.44 2.43 25.04
N VAL A 65 6.17 2.11 25.34
CA VAL A 65 5.79 0.78 25.87
C VAL A 65 6.05 -0.31 24.83
N ALA A 66 5.75 -0.06 23.56
CA ALA A 66 6.04 -1.02 22.49
C ALA A 66 7.56 -1.24 22.33
N LEU A 67 8.36 -0.17 22.42
CA LEU A 67 9.82 -0.26 22.35
C LEU A 67 10.43 -1.01 23.53
N MET A 68 9.91 -0.84 24.75
CA MET A 68 10.35 -1.63 25.91
C MET A 68 10.03 -3.12 25.81
N GLY A 69 9.09 -3.50 24.92
CA GLY A 69 8.73 -4.89 24.65
C GLY A 69 9.67 -5.60 23.68
N LEU A 70 10.48 -4.84 22.92
CA LEU A 70 11.54 -5.40 22.08
C LEU A 70 12.66 -5.89 23.01
N GLU A 71 12.97 -7.19 22.97
CA GLU A 71 14.05 -7.73 23.78
C GLU A 71 15.37 -7.09 23.35
N ASP A 72 16.00 -6.31 24.23
CA ASP A 72 17.35 -5.78 24.03
C ASP A 72 18.35 -6.94 24.00
N GLU A 73 19.21 -6.98 22.98
CA GLU A 73 20.43 -7.79 23.04
C GLU A 73 21.28 -7.26 24.21
N PRO A 74 21.67 -8.11 25.18
CA PRO A 74 22.36 -7.67 26.38
C PRO A 74 23.77 -7.19 26.03
N GLY A 75 23.95 -5.89 25.81
CA GLY A 75 25.28 -5.36 25.48
C GLY A 75 25.45 -3.85 25.48
N GLU A 76 24.40 -3.06 25.24
CA GLU A 76 24.56 -1.62 25.11
C GLU A 76 23.38 -0.90 25.75
N ALA A 77 23.66 0.00 26.71
CA ALA A 77 22.66 0.90 27.23
C ALA A 77 22.38 1.94 26.15
N THR A 78 21.58 1.54 25.17
CA THR A 78 21.16 2.39 24.07
C THR A 78 20.28 3.49 24.65
N GLU A 79 20.70 4.74 24.45
CA GLU A 79 19.89 5.92 24.72
C GLU A 79 18.53 5.75 24.03
N ALA A 80 17.44 6.05 24.73
CA ALA A 80 16.10 5.85 24.19
C ALA A 80 16.01 6.57 22.82
N PRO A 81 15.58 5.87 21.76
CA PRO A 81 15.54 6.46 20.42
C PRO A 81 14.70 7.74 20.44
N GLU A 82 15.20 8.78 19.76
CA GLU A 82 14.43 9.97 19.53
C GLU A 82 13.23 9.59 18.64
N LEU A 83 12.02 9.82 19.15
CA LEU A 83 10.79 9.49 18.45
C LEU A 83 10.23 10.72 17.77
N ASP A 84 9.88 10.58 16.50
CA ASP A 84 9.20 11.63 15.77
C ASP A 84 7.83 11.93 16.39
N ALA A 85 7.50 13.21 16.54
CA ALA A 85 6.20 13.64 17.06
C ALA A 85 5.05 13.32 16.08
N PHE A 86 5.36 13.23 14.79
CA PHE A 86 4.40 12.98 13.73
C PHE A 86 4.90 11.90 12.78
N LEU A 87 4.00 11.01 12.39
CA LEU A 87 4.25 9.95 11.40
C LEU A 87 3.45 10.22 10.14
N LEU A 88 4.05 9.93 8.99
CA LEU A 88 3.41 9.94 7.67
C LEU A 88 3.22 8.50 7.19
N CYS A 89 2.13 8.22 6.48
CA CYS A 89 1.91 6.91 5.89
C CYS A 89 3.00 6.58 4.86
N GLU A 90 3.67 5.45 5.01
CA GLU A 90 4.75 5.00 4.13
C GLU A 90 4.28 4.04 3.02
N LEU A 91 3.01 3.61 3.05
CA LEU A 91 2.46 2.64 2.09
C LEU A 91 2.20 3.20 0.69
N GLY A 92 2.38 4.50 0.45
CA GLY A 92 2.02 5.13 -0.81
C GLY A 92 0.53 4.94 -1.12
N GLU A 93 0.16 4.71 -2.38
CA GLU A 93 -1.24 4.50 -2.78
C GLU A 93 -1.76 3.15 -2.26
N HIS A 94 -2.88 3.16 -1.54
CA HIS A 94 -3.53 1.95 -1.06
C HIS A 94 -5.06 2.10 -1.04
N GLU A 95 -5.78 0.98 -1.01
CA GLU A 95 -7.25 0.97 -1.01
C GLU A 95 -7.84 1.60 0.26
N GLU A 96 -9.07 2.11 0.15
CA GLU A 96 -9.84 2.59 1.29
C GLU A 96 -10.14 1.43 2.25
N GLY A 97 -9.94 1.65 3.56
CA GLY A 97 -10.08 0.62 4.59
C GLY A 97 -8.81 -0.17 4.91
N VAL A 98 -7.75 -0.03 4.11
CA VAL A 98 -6.41 -0.48 4.50
C VAL A 98 -5.87 0.45 5.59
N GLU A 99 -5.32 -0.13 6.66
CA GLU A 99 -4.65 0.64 7.72
C GLU A 99 -3.46 1.40 7.13
N HIS A 100 -3.33 2.68 7.49
CA HIS A 100 -2.09 3.40 7.27
C HIS A 100 -0.98 2.79 8.12
N ALA A 101 0.26 2.86 7.64
CA ALA A 101 1.40 2.30 8.34
C ALA A 101 2.63 3.19 8.22
N ALA A 102 3.40 3.29 9.29
CA ALA A 102 4.67 3.99 9.35
C ALA A 102 5.64 3.20 10.22
N GLN A 103 6.91 3.15 9.82
CA GLN A 103 7.96 2.54 10.59
C GLN A 103 8.34 3.49 11.72
N LEU A 104 8.56 2.96 12.92
CA LEU A 104 9.16 3.73 14.00
C LEU A 104 10.69 3.62 13.88
N PRO A 105 11.42 4.75 13.93
CA PRO A 105 12.87 4.71 14.08
C PRO A 105 13.23 3.87 15.31
N SER A 106 13.87 2.73 15.10
CA SER A 106 14.39 1.87 16.16
C SER A 106 15.88 1.66 15.93
N VAL A 107 16.66 1.61 17.01
CA VAL A 107 18.13 1.48 16.93
C VAL A 107 18.54 0.10 16.38
N SER A 108 17.64 -0.88 16.39
CA SER A 108 17.68 -2.17 15.70
C SER A 108 16.60 -2.98 16.38
N ALA A 109 15.44 -3.21 15.78
CA ALA A 109 14.52 -4.17 16.38
C ALA A 109 15.19 -5.55 16.35
N SER A 110 15.23 -6.18 17.52
CA SER A 110 16.00 -7.40 17.73
C SER A 110 15.53 -8.50 16.77
N GLY A 111 16.49 -9.28 16.25
CA GLY A 111 16.19 -10.39 15.34
C GLY A 111 15.79 -9.97 13.92
N GLY A 112 16.13 -8.76 13.47
CA GLY A 112 15.88 -8.31 12.09
C GLY A 112 14.41 -8.05 11.79
N ARG A 113 13.68 -7.62 12.81
CA ARG A 113 12.30 -7.12 12.71
C ARG A 113 12.35 -5.60 12.76
N ASP A 114 11.25 -4.97 12.38
CA ASP A 114 11.03 -3.54 12.50
C ASP A 114 9.74 -3.28 13.28
N LEU A 115 9.73 -2.24 14.10
CA LEU A 115 8.52 -1.81 14.79
C LEU A 115 7.71 -0.88 13.90
N TRP A 116 6.45 -1.25 13.66
CA TRP A 116 5.52 -0.50 12.82
C TRP A 116 4.32 -0.02 13.63
N MET A 117 3.89 1.21 13.38
CA MET A 117 2.62 1.73 13.83
C MET A 117 1.59 1.66 12.71
N PHE A 118 0.41 1.12 13.03
CA PHE A 118 -0.74 1.09 12.13
C PHE A 118 -1.85 1.98 12.68
N TRP A 119 -2.58 2.68 11.79
CA TRP A 119 -3.75 3.45 12.20
C TRP A 119 -4.85 3.47 11.14
N THR A 120 -6.08 3.66 11.61
CA THR A 120 -7.26 3.89 10.78
C THR A 120 -7.92 5.20 11.16
N ASP A 121 -8.33 5.95 10.14
CA ASP A 121 -9.20 7.10 10.30
C ASP A 121 -10.67 6.64 10.28
N GLY A 122 -11.42 6.99 11.32
CA GLY A 122 -12.84 6.64 11.45
C GLY A 122 -13.57 7.64 12.36
N ASP A 123 -14.90 7.59 12.37
CA ASP A 123 -15.91 8.36 13.14
C ASP A 123 -15.42 9.32 14.26
N GLY A 124 -14.56 10.27 13.92
CA GLY A 124 -13.94 11.21 14.87
C GLY A 124 -12.97 10.59 15.89
N ARG A 125 -12.59 9.31 15.76
CA ARG A 125 -11.61 8.66 16.64
C ARG A 125 -10.65 7.80 15.83
N ARG A 126 -9.36 8.09 15.99
CA ARG A 126 -8.28 7.27 15.42
C ARG A 126 -8.00 6.07 16.32
N LYS A 127 -7.91 4.89 15.72
CA LYS A 127 -7.42 3.68 16.37
C LYS A 127 -6.01 3.42 15.90
N PHE A 128 -5.15 2.94 16.79
CA PHE A 128 -3.78 2.59 16.46
C PHE A 128 -3.36 1.28 17.12
N ARG A 129 -2.34 0.63 16.55
CA ARG A 129 -1.67 -0.55 17.10
C ARG A 129 -0.20 -0.53 16.69
N PHE A 130 0.64 -1.18 17.50
CA PHE A 130 2.05 -1.42 17.17
C PHE A 130 2.26 -2.90 16.87
N ALA A 131 3.16 -3.22 15.95
CA ALA A 131 3.53 -4.59 15.63
C ALA A 131 4.98 -4.69 15.15
N GLU A 132 5.66 -5.75 15.56
CA GLU A 132 6.98 -6.11 15.06
C GLU A 132 6.85 -7.02 13.85
N LEU A 133 7.34 -6.56 12.70
CA LEU A 133 7.22 -7.28 11.44
C LEU A 133 8.59 -7.49 10.81
N LEU A 134 8.72 -8.58 10.06
CA LEU A 134 9.93 -8.80 9.25
C LEU A 134 9.93 -7.81 8.09
N PRO A 135 11.12 -7.40 7.60
CA PRO A 135 11.22 -6.65 6.35
C PRO A 135 10.72 -7.50 5.19
N CYS A 136 10.23 -6.82 4.15
CA CYS A 136 9.79 -7.46 2.92
C CYS A 136 10.97 -8.17 2.25
N PRO A 137 10.82 -9.46 1.86
CA PRO A 137 11.91 -10.22 1.26
C PRO A 137 12.19 -9.83 -0.20
N ALA A 138 11.41 -8.90 -0.77
CA ALA A 138 11.54 -8.52 -2.16
C ALA A 138 12.79 -7.67 -2.40
N VAL A 139 13.61 -8.09 -3.36
CA VAL A 139 14.84 -7.42 -3.77
C VAL A 139 14.81 -7.22 -5.28
N ILE A 140 15.10 -6.02 -5.74
CA ILE A 140 15.32 -5.76 -7.17
C ILE A 140 16.80 -5.75 -7.50
N HIS A 141 17.20 -6.60 -8.43
CA HIS A 141 18.53 -6.54 -9.05
C HIS A 141 18.47 -5.63 -10.27
N ARG A 142 19.00 -4.41 -10.16
CA ARG A 142 19.17 -3.54 -11.33
C ARG A 142 20.25 -4.14 -12.23
N LEU A 143 19.92 -4.32 -13.51
CA LEU A 143 20.76 -5.00 -14.51
C LEU A 143 22.20 -4.47 -14.46
N SER A 144 23.12 -5.36 -14.08
CA SER A 144 24.59 -5.24 -13.94
C SER A 144 25.18 -4.97 -12.55
N VAL A 145 24.39 -4.83 -11.49
CA VAL A 145 24.94 -4.64 -10.13
C VAL A 145 24.78 -5.92 -9.32
N LYS A 146 25.86 -6.35 -8.63
CA LYS A 146 25.84 -7.50 -7.71
C LYS A 146 24.95 -7.26 -6.48
N ASP A 147 24.69 -6.00 -6.19
CA ASP A 147 23.88 -5.52 -5.07
C ASP A 147 22.49 -5.15 -5.60
N GLY A 148 21.46 -5.77 -5.02
CA GLY A 148 20.07 -5.44 -5.28
C GLY A 148 19.54 -4.48 -4.22
N ASP A 149 18.60 -3.61 -4.61
CA ASP A 149 17.90 -2.73 -3.66
C ASP A 149 16.76 -3.54 -3.00
N ALA A 150 16.77 -3.66 -1.67
CA ALA A 150 15.71 -4.33 -0.92
C ALA A 150 14.51 -3.39 -0.70
N CYS A 151 13.31 -3.96 -0.64
CA CYS A 151 12.15 -3.22 -0.16
C CYS A 151 12.31 -2.88 1.33
N VAL A 152 12.02 -1.63 1.70
CA VAL A 152 12.15 -1.12 3.07
C VAL A 152 10.87 -1.26 3.91
N LEU A 153 9.78 -1.78 3.32
CA LEU A 153 8.51 -1.99 4.00
C LEU A 153 8.44 -3.37 4.66
N PHE A 154 7.44 -3.60 5.51
CA PHE A 154 7.22 -4.90 6.18
C PHE A 154 6.71 -6.01 5.25
N ASP A 155 6.94 -7.27 5.63
CA ASP A 155 6.47 -8.45 4.89
C ASP A 155 4.96 -8.43 4.63
N ARG A 156 4.56 -8.73 3.39
CA ARG A 156 3.18 -8.67 2.89
C ARG A 156 2.52 -7.28 3.02
N HIS A 157 3.29 -6.21 2.87
CA HIS A 157 2.72 -4.87 2.73
C HIS A 157 1.76 -4.79 1.51
N PRO A 158 0.71 -3.96 1.60
CA PRO A 158 -0.24 -3.77 0.49
C PRO A 158 0.28 -2.80 -0.59
N ALA A 159 1.33 -2.03 -0.29
CA ALA A 159 1.94 -1.09 -1.21
C ALA A 159 2.54 -1.79 -2.42
N ALA A 160 2.47 -1.17 -3.60
CA ALA A 160 3.26 -1.61 -4.74
C ALA A 160 4.75 -1.36 -4.48
N HIS A 161 5.64 -2.21 -4.98
CA HIS A 161 7.06 -1.92 -4.90
C HIS A 161 7.42 -0.76 -5.84
N SER A 162 8.51 -0.07 -5.52
CA SER A 162 9.01 1.06 -6.31
C SER A 162 9.34 0.70 -7.76
N TRP A 163 9.52 -0.58 -8.08
CA TRP A 163 9.74 -1.09 -9.43
C TRP A 163 8.50 -1.63 -10.14
N ASP A 164 7.42 -1.90 -9.40
CA ASP A 164 6.11 -2.21 -9.98
C ASP A 164 5.41 -0.93 -10.50
N VAL A 165 5.91 0.20 -10.02
CA VAL A 165 5.54 1.54 -10.42
C VAL A 165 6.08 1.86 -11.82
N THR A 166 5.18 2.16 -12.75
CA THR A 166 5.55 2.73 -14.06
C THR A 166 5.79 4.22 -13.89
N ASP A 167 7.00 4.69 -14.17
CA ASP A 167 7.32 6.11 -14.29
C ASP A 167 7.46 6.47 -15.78
N PRO A 168 6.40 7.03 -16.42
CA PRO A 168 6.43 7.35 -17.84
C PRO A 168 7.50 8.40 -18.19
N LEU A 169 7.87 9.26 -17.23
CA LEU A 169 8.93 10.24 -17.46
C LEU A 169 10.30 9.54 -17.49
N ALA A 170 10.55 8.61 -16.55
CA ALA A 170 11.75 7.79 -16.58
C ALA A 170 11.89 7.00 -17.90
N ASP A 171 10.79 6.42 -18.39
CA ASP A 171 10.77 5.70 -19.67
C ASP A 171 11.17 6.60 -20.84
N LEU A 172 10.58 7.79 -20.94
CA LEU A 172 10.92 8.77 -21.99
C LEU A 172 12.37 9.27 -21.89
N MET A 173 12.87 9.51 -20.68
CA MET A 173 14.27 9.87 -20.46
C MET A 173 15.22 8.74 -20.91
N ALA A 174 14.90 7.50 -20.58
CA ALA A 174 15.69 6.35 -20.99
C ALA A 174 15.70 6.17 -22.51
N GLU A 175 14.57 6.40 -23.21
CA GLU A 175 14.51 6.41 -24.67
C GLU A 175 15.40 7.48 -25.29
N ARG A 176 15.35 8.70 -24.74
CA ARG A 176 16.19 9.81 -25.18
C ARG A 176 17.68 9.51 -25.04
N ILE A 177 18.09 8.99 -23.88
CA ILE A 177 19.49 8.60 -23.62
C ILE A 177 19.93 7.51 -24.62
N ARG A 178 19.08 6.51 -24.89
CA ARG A 178 19.37 5.46 -25.89
C ARG A 178 19.52 6.02 -27.31
N GLU A 179 18.79 7.07 -27.66
CA GLU A 179 18.93 7.74 -28.97
C GLU A 179 20.25 8.52 -29.06
N GLU A 180 20.61 9.25 -28.02
CA GLU A 180 21.89 9.99 -27.94
C GLU A 180 23.09 9.05 -28.05
N VAL A 181 23.11 7.98 -27.27
CA VAL A 181 24.16 6.96 -27.33
C VAL A 181 24.26 6.30 -28.72
N ARG A 182 23.13 6.15 -29.44
CA ARG A 182 23.12 5.63 -30.81
C ARG A 182 23.70 6.63 -31.81
N ARG A 183 23.40 7.93 -31.66
CA ARG A 183 24.01 8.99 -32.47
C ARG A 183 25.53 9.03 -32.29
N ASP A 184 25.99 9.04 -31.04
CA ASP A 184 27.43 9.11 -30.73
C ASP A 184 28.21 7.90 -31.29
N ARG A 185 27.61 6.70 -31.25
CA ARG A 185 28.23 5.49 -31.83
C ARG A 185 28.13 5.44 -33.37
N GLY A 186 27.13 6.10 -33.96
CA GLY A 186 26.94 6.16 -35.42
C GLY A 186 27.89 7.14 -36.11
N ASP A 187 28.29 8.22 -35.44
CA ASP A 187 29.17 9.26 -35.99
C ASP A 187 30.66 8.87 -35.95
N GLY A 188 31.05 7.93 -35.07
CA GLY A 188 32.41 7.41 -34.97
C GLY A 188 32.83 6.41 -36.06
N GLY A 189 31.94 6.07 -37.00
CA GLY A 189 32.20 5.09 -38.08
C GLY A 189 32.70 5.67 -39.40
N ALA A 190 32.81 7.00 -39.52
CA ALA A 190 33.08 7.67 -40.80
C ALA A 190 34.48 8.31 -40.91
N GLU A 191 35.40 8.05 -39.98
CA GLU A 191 36.77 8.61 -40.02
C GLU A 191 37.82 7.50 -40.07
N GLY A 192 37.83 6.74 -41.16
CA GLY A 192 38.73 5.60 -41.33
C GLY A 192 39.00 5.15 -42.76
N VAL A 193 38.77 5.98 -43.79
CA VAL A 193 39.24 5.68 -45.16
C VAL A 193 39.58 6.98 -45.90
N ARG A 194 40.85 7.39 -45.86
CA ARG A 194 41.57 8.18 -46.89
C ARG A 194 43.03 8.27 -46.43
N GLY A 195 44.04 7.81 -47.13
CA GLY A 195 44.12 7.07 -48.37
C GLY A 195 45.56 6.56 -48.46
N GLY A 196 45.70 5.30 -48.86
CA GLY A 196 47.00 4.74 -49.16
C GLY A 196 47.47 5.09 -50.58
N ARG A 197 48.79 5.23 -50.68
CA ARG A 197 49.71 5.03 -51.81
C ARG A 197 49.88 6.13 -52.86
N PRO A 198 51.02 6.11 -53.60
CA PRO A 198 52.25 5.32 -53.43
C PRO A 198 53.45 6.13 -52.92
#